data_AF-A0A953YKV4-F1
#
_entry.id   AF-A0A953YKV4-F1
#
_cell.length_a   1.000
_cell.length_b   1.000
_cell.length_c   1.000
_cell.angle_alpha   90.00
_cell.angle_beta   90.00
_cell.angle_gamma   90.00
#
_symmetry.space_group_name_H-M   'P 1'
#
loop_
_entity.id
_entity.type
_entity.pdbx_description
1 polymer ?
#
loop_
_entity_poly.entity_id
_entity_poly.type
_entity_poly.pdbx_seq_one_letter_code
_entity_poly.pdbx_strand_id
1 'polypeptide(L)'
;MDPRGAAAPPAPRVWATRSAVPAPHAHADTPVMRQYLEIKARYPDAILMFRMGDFYEMFFEDAITVGPVLDIAVTTRDKSSEDPVPMAGVPYHAIAGYLRTLIERGFKVAICEQMETPEQAKARRGSKIVHREVVRVVTPGVLLDEEHLRSEEPNYLVA
;
A
#
# COMPACT_ATOMS: atom_id res chain seq x y z
N MET A 1 -1.22 40.33 1.25
CA MET A 1 -2.02 39.37 0.46
C MET A 1 -1.49 38.00 0.81
N ASP A 2 -2.20 37.28 1.66
CA ASP A 2 -1.76 36.04 2.28
C ASP A 2 -2.24 34.84 1.42
N PRO A 3 -1.34 34.04 0.81
CA PRO A 3 -1.71 32.85 0.08
C PRO A 3 -1.98 31.74 1.09
N ARG A 4 -3.23 31.68 1.56
CA ARG A 4 -3.72 30.63 2.47
C ARG A 4 -3.39 29.24 1.91
N GLY A 5 -2.35 28.64 2.49
CA GLY A 5 -2.07 27.22 2.40
C GLY A 5 -3.30 26.47 2.88
N ALA A 6 -3.94 25.75 1.97
CA ALA A 6 -4.96 24.78 2.32
C ALA A 6 -4.28 23.68 3.13
N ALA A 7 -4.39 23.75 4.45
CA ALA A 7 -4.02 22.66 5.33
C ALA A 7 -4.78 21.41 4.84
N ALA A 8 -4.01 20.41 4.40
CA ALA A 8 -4.54 19.11 4.02
C ALA A 8 -5.43 18.60 5.17
N PRO A 9 -6.65 18.09 4.90
CA PRO A 9 -7.47 17.49 5.95
C PRO A 9 -6.65 16.42 6.69
N PRO A 10 -6.68 16.41 8.03
CA PRO A 10 -5.99 15.39 8.81
C PRO A 10 -6.49 14.01 8.36
N ALA A 11 -5.58 13.02 8.38
CA ALA A 11 -5.93 11.63 8.18
C ALA A 11 -7.21 11.32 8.95
N PRO A 12 -8.24 10.73 8.31
CA PRO A 12 -9.45 10.40 9.04
C PRO A 12 -9.09 9.51 10.22
N ARG A 13 -9.36 9.98 11.46
CA ARG A 13 -9.12 9.29 12.74
C ARG A 13 -9.74 7.86 12.81
N VAL A 14 -10.52 7.51 11.81
CA VAL A 14 -11.36 6.30 11.70
C VAL A 14 -10.72 5.16 10.90
N TRP A 15 -9.62 5.35 10.16
CA TRP A 15 -9.01 4.23 9.42
C TRP A 15 -8.35 3.20 10.36
N ALA A 16 -7.92 3.64 11.55
CA ALA A 16 -7.30 2.81 12.58
C ALA A 16 -8.26 1.81 13.28
N THR A 17 -9.57 1.83 13.00
CA THR A 17 -10.56 1.00 13.72
C THR A 17 -11.46 0.12 12.87
N ARG A 18 -11.31 0.11 11.53
CA ARG A 18 -12.04 -0.84 10.67
C ARG A 18 -11.23 -1.31 9.45
N SER A 19 -9.97 -1.71 9.62
CA SER A 19 -9.42 -2.66 8.64
C SER A 19 -9.99 -4.05 8.95
N ALA A 20 -11.28 -4.20 8.68
CA ALA A 20 -11.88 -5.52 8.60
C ALA A 20 -11.15 -6.25 7.48
N VAL A 21 -10.50 -7.37 7.81
CA VAL A 21 -10.16 -8.36 6.79
C VAL A 21 -11.45 -8.56 5.97
N PRO A 22 -11.44 -8.29 4.66
CA PRO A 22 -12.66 -8.37 3.88
C PRO A 22 -13.29 -9.75 4.08
N ALA A 23 -14.64 -9.78 4.20
CA ALA A 23 -15.41 -11.03 4.21
C ALA A 23 -14.96 -11.92 3.03
N PRO A 24 -15.06 -13.27 3.10
CA PRO A 24 -14.52 -14.14 2.07
C PRO A 24 -15.14 -13.83 0.71
N HIS A 25 -14.41 -13.09 -0.13
CA HIS A 25 -14.72 -12.87 -1.53
C HIS A 25 -14.35 -14.17 -2.24
N ALA A 26 -15.22 -14.71 -3.09
CA ALA A 26 -15.00 -16.01 -3.76
C ALA A 26 -13.70 -16.06 -4.60
N HIS A 27 -13.08 -14.91 -4.88
CA HIS A 27 -11.80 -14.77 -5.57
C HIS A 27 -10.56 -14.58 -4.67
N ALA A 28 -10.73 -14.76 -3.35
CA ALA A 28 -9.63 -15.12 -2.45
C ALA A 28 -8.89 -16.41 -2.89
N ASP A 29 -9.37 -17.11 -3.92
CA ASP A 29 -8.82 -18.36 -4.42
C ASP A 29 -7.66 -18.24 -5.42
N THR A 30 -7.31 -17.07 -5.95
CA THR A 30 -6.06 -16.98 -6.71
C THR A 30 -4.86 -17.07 -5.76
N PRO A 31 -3.80 -17.82 -6.11
CA PRO A 31 -2.67 -17.97 -5.19
C PRO A 31 -1.98 -16.65 -4.82
N VAL A 32 -2.04 -15.65 -5.70
CA VAL A 32 -1.52 -14.30 -5.45
C VAL A 32 -2.41 -13.56 -4.45
N MET A 33 -3.74 -13.67 -4.56
CA MET A 33 -4.63 -13.01 -3.61
C MET A 33 -4.60 -13.65 -2.22
N ARG A 34 -4.41 -14.97 -2.12
CA ARG A 34 -4.14 -15.61 -0.82
C ARG A 34 -2.89 -15.03 -0.16
N GLN A 35 -1.80 -14.95 -0.92
CA GLN A 35 -0.54 -14.37 -0.43
C GLN A 35 -0.73 -12.90 0.00
N TYR A 36 -1.47 -12.10 -0.77
CA TYR A 36 -1.80 -10.72 -0.38
C TYR A 36 -2.58 -10.66 0.93
N LEU A 37 -3.64 -11.45 1.08
CA LEU A 37 -4.48 -11.46 2.27
C LEU A 37 -3.71 -11.94 3.52
N GLU A 38 -2.86 -12.96 3.37
CA GLU A 38 -1.96 -13.44 4.44
C GLU A 38 -0.97 -12.36 4.90
N ILE A 39 -0.42 -11.58 3.96
CA ILE A 39 0.46 -10.46 4.30
C ILE A 39 -0.34 -9.33 4.94
N LYS A 40 -1.50 -8.96 4.36
CA LYS A 40 -2.37 -7.89 4.89
C LYS A 40 -2.86 -8.20 6.31
N ALA A 41 -3.16 -9.46 6.63
CA ALA A 41 -3.56 -9.88 7.97
C ALA A 41 -2.48 -9.61 9.04
N ARG A 42 -1.20 -9.58 8.65
CA ARG A 42 -0.08 -9.22 9.54
C ARG A 42 0.08 -7.70 9.71
N TYR A 43 -0.45 -6.90 8.78
CA TYR A 43 -0.39 -5.45 8.79
C TYR A 43 -1.80 -4.86 8.58
N PRO A 44 -2.76 -5.14 9.48
CA PRO A 44 -4.14 -4.68 9.33
C PRO A 44 -4.22 -3.16 9.38
N ASP A 45 -3.34 -2.53 10.16
CA ASP A 45 -3.22 -1.09 10.30
C ASP A 45 -2.27 -0.46 9.28
N ALA A 46 -2.03 -1.04 8.10
CA ALA A 46 -1.20 -0.38 7.09
C ALA A 46 -1.78 -0.55 5.69
N ILE A 47 -1.66 0.47 4.85
CA ILE A 47 -1.86 0.33 3.41
C ILE A 47 -0.78 -0.61 2.88
N LEU A 48 -1.18 -1.72 2.27
CA LEU A 48 -0.24 -2.69 1.71
C LEU A 48 0.04 -2.38 0.24
N MET A 49 1.20 -1.80 -0.03
CA MET A 49 1.74 -1.65 -1.39
C MET A 49 2.40 -2.96 -1.83
N PHE A 50 1.69 -3.75 -2.64
CA PHE A 50 2.08 -5.09 -3.02
C PHE A 50 2.72 -5.10 -4.42
N ARG A 51 4.02 -5.43 -4.50
CA ARG A 51 4.74 -5.41 -5.78
C ARG A 51 4.29 -6.51 -6.73
N MET A 52 3.77 -6.09 -7.87
CA MET A 52 3.43 -6.92 -9.01
C MET A 52 4.13 -6.41 -10.28
N GLY A 53 5.32 -6.95 -10.56
CA GLY A 53 6.11 -6.53 -11.70
C GLY A 53 6.59 -5.10 -11.50
N ASP A 54 6.20 -4.21 -12.41
CA ASP A 54 6.57 -2.80 -12.42
C ASP A 54 5.57 -1.88 -11.70
N PHE A 55 4.60 -2.45 -10.99
CA PHE A 55 3.61 -1.70 -10.21
C PHE A 55 3.60 -2.14 -8.75
N TYR A 56 3.29 -1.20 -7.86
CA TYR A 56 2.75 -1.50 -6.54
C TYR A 56 1.24 -1.41 -6.61
N GLU A 57 0.58 -2.53 -6.32
CA GLU A 57 -0.87 -2.62 -6.31
C GLU A 57 -1.40 -2.69 -4.89
N MET A 58 -2.55 -2.07 -4.68
CA MET A 58 -3.34 -2.09 -3.46
C MET A 58 -4.72 -2.64 -3.83
N PHE A 59 -5.31 -3.45 -2.96
CA PHE A 59 -6.59 -4.13 -3.23
C PHE A 59 -7.63 -3.86 -2.14
N PHE A 60 -8.89 -4.09 -2.46
CA PHE A 60 -10.04 -3.97 -1.56
C PHE A 60 -10.16 -2.56 -0.96
N GLU A 61 -10.32 -2.44 0.36
CA GLU A 61 -10.45 -1.16 1.05
C GLU A 61 -9.21 -0.28 0.91
N ASP A 62 -8.01 -0.85 0.81
CA ASP A 62 -6.79 -0.07 0.60
C ASP A 62 -6.88 0.70 -0.72
N ALA A 63 -7.34 0.04 -1.80
CA ALA A 63 -7.51 0.66 -3.11
C ALA A 63 -8.54 1.80 -3.08
N ILE A 64 -9.69 1.56 -2.45
CA ILE A 64 -10.78 2.54 -2.34
C ILE A 64 -10.33 3.75 -1.50
N THR A 65 -9.55 3.51 -0.45
CA THR A 65 -9.06 4.55 0.46
C THR A 65 -8.00 5.42 -0.20
N VAL A 66 -7.02 4.80 -0.87
CA VAL A 66 -5.88 5.53 -1.44
C VAL A 66 -6.16 6.17 -2.78
N GLY A 67 -7.12 5.66 -3.56
CA GLY A 67 -7.46 6.18 -4.88
C GLY A 67 -7.68 7.70 -4.89
N PRO A 68 -8.64 8.22 -4.09
CA PRO A 68 -8.89 9.65 -3.97
C PRO A 68 -7.73 10.42 -3.32
N VAL A 69 -6.96 9.79 -2.43
CA VAL A 69 -5.85 10.44 -1.72
C VAL A 69 -4.66 10.69 -2.64
N LEU A 70 -4.41 9.75 -3.54
CA LEU A 70 -3.30 9.78 -4.49
C LEU A 70 -3.69 10.33 -5.86
N ASP A 71 -4.96 10.65 -6.06
CA ASP A 71 -5.54 11.04 -7.36
C ASP A 71 -5.25 10.00 -8.46
N ILE A 72 -5.42 8.71 -8.11
CA ILE A 72 -5.24 7.58 -9.03
C ILE A 72 -6.57 6.86 -9.27
N ALA A 73 -6.72 6.31 -10.47
CA ALA A 73 -7.91 5.56 -10.83
C ALA A 73 -8.03 4.27 -10.01
N VAL A 74 -9.15 4.12 -9.29
CA VAL A 74 -9.57 2.83 -8.73
C VAL A 74 -10.24 2.05 -9.84
N THR A 75 -9.65 0.92 -10.19
CA THR A 75 -10.18 -0.01 -11.19
C THR A 75 -10.63 -1.29 -10.50
N THR A 76 -11.17 -2.22 -11.27
CA THR A 76 -11.52 -3.55 -10.77
C THR A 76 -10.76 -4.62 -11.51
N ARG A 77 -10.22 -5.56 -10.74
CA ARG A 77 -9.68 -6.80 -11.27
C ARG A 77 -10.83 -7.74 -11.58
N ASP A 78 -10.73 -8.45 -12.71
CA ASP A 78 -11.72 -9.43 -13.16
C ASP A 78 -13.14 -8.87 -13.31
N LYS A 79 -13.29 -7.82 -14.15
CA LYS A 79 -14.55 -7.11 -14.45
C LYS A 79 -15.75 -7.99 -14.84
N SER A 80 -15.50 -9.23 -15.26
CA SER A 80 -16.52 -10.19 -15.70
C SER A 80 -16.94 -11.17 -14.60
N SER A 81 -16.41 -11.02 -13.39
CA SER A 81 -16.76 -11.86 -12.23
C SER A 81 -17.98 -11.31 -11.48
N GLU A 82 -18.69 -12.20 -10.80
CA GLU A 82 -19.77 -11.88 -9.85
C GLU A 82 -19.29 -11.03 -8.66
N ASP A 83 -17.98 -11.01 -8.37
CA ASP A 83 -17.40 -10.28 -7.23
C ASP A 83 -16.06 -9.58 -7.61
N PRO A 84 -16.13 -8.41 -8.25
CA PRO A 84 -14.94 -7.70 -8.75
C PRO A 84 -14.12 -7.08 -7.62
N VAL A 85 -12.81 -7.34 -7.61
CA VAL A 85 -11.91 -6.82 -6.57
C VAL A 85 -11.46 -5.39 -6.91
N PRO A 86 -11.75 -4.37 -6.07
CA PRO A 86 -11.21 -3.02 -6.26
C PRO A 86 -9.69 -3.04 -6.20
N MET A 87 -9.04 -2.35 -7.13
CA MET A 87 -7.59 -2.25 -7.21
C MET A 87 -7.14 -0.85 -7.62
N ALA A 88 -6.03 -0.40 -7.05
CA ALA A 88 -5.35 0.83 -7.42
C ALA A 88 -3.84 0.54 -7.51
N GLY A 89 -3.17 1.12 -8.49
CA GLY A 89 -1.77 0.82 -8.78
C GLY A 89 -0.94 2.08 -9.00
N VAL A 90 0.31 2.05 -8.54
CA VAL A 90 1.30 3.09 -8.83
C VAL A 90 2.55 2.49 -9.47
N PRO A 91 3.20 3.18 -10.42
CA PRO A 91 4.45 2.69 -11.02
C PRO A 91 5.55 2.56 -9.98
N TYR A 92 6.33 1.47 -10.03
CA TYR A 92 7.34 1.19 -9.01
C TYR A 92 8.40 2.30 -8.91
N HIS A 93 8.83 2.82 -10.06
CA HIS A 93 9.81 3.91 -10.13
C HIS A 93 9.33 5.20 -9.48
N ALA A 94 8.01 5.39 -9.38
CA ALA A 94 7.40 6.61 -8.85
C ALA A 94 6.92 6.45 -7.40
N ILE A 95 7.18 5.31 -6.73
CA ILE A 95 6.67 5.02 -5.39
C ILE A 95 7.01 6.11 -4.37
N ALA A 96 8.19 6.73 -4.45
CA ALA A 96 8.65 7.72 -3.47
C ALA A 96 7.67 8.89 -3.32
N GLY A 97 7.15 9.44 -4.43
CA GLY A 97 6.20 10.54 -4.40
C GLY A 97 4.86 10.15 -3.77
N TYR A 98 4.30 9.01 -4.19
CA TYR A 98 3.04 8.50 -3.65
C TYR A 98 3.15 8.14 -2.16
N LEU A 99 4.26 7.53 -1.77
CA LEU A 99 4.55 7.19 -0.39
C LEU A 99 4.59 8.46 0.46
N ARG A 100 5.33 9.49 0.04
CA ARG A 100 5.38 10.79 0.73
C ARG A 100 3.97 11.35 0.94
N THR A 101 3.13 11.36 -0.09
CA THR A 101 1.73 11.82 0.03
C THR A 101 0.94 11.00 1.04
N LEU A 102 1.03 9.66 1.04
CA LEU A 102 0.33 8.82 2.02
C LEU A 102 0.80 9.10 3.45
N ILE A 103 2.10 9.25 3.66
CA ILE A 103 2.69 9.53 4.98
C ILE A 103 2.28 10.92 5.49
N GLU A 104 2.34 11.96 4.65
CA GLU A 104 1.86 13.31 4.99
C GLU A 104 0.37 13.33 5.32
N ARG A 105 -0.39 12.42 4.71
CA ARG A 105 -1.82 12.20 4.97
C ARG A 105 -2.08 11.27 6.15
N GLY A 106 -1.05 10.91 6.92
CA GLY A 106 -1.14 10.15 8.16
C GLY A 106 -1.43 8.65 8.00
N PHE A 107 -1.21 8.08 6.81
CA PHE A 107 -1.32 6.65 6.60
C PHE A 107 -0.01 5.94 6.99
N LYS A 108 -0.13 4.73 7.56
CA LYS A 108 0.98 3.78 7.65
C LYS A 108 1.00 2.94 6.38
N VAL A 109 2.17 2.71 5.81
CA VAL A 109 2.33 1.99 4.54
C VAL A 109 3.30 0.83 4.72
N ALA A 110 2.89 -0.38 4.36
CA ALA A 110 3.73 -1.56 4.29
C ALA A 110 4.11 -1.82 2.82
N ILE A 111 5.41 -1.88 2.54
CA ILE A 111 5.94 -2.13 1.20
C ILE A 111 6.33 -3.60 1.10
N CYS A 112 5.63 -4.31 0.22
CA CYS A 112 5.86 -5.72 -0.04
C CYS A 112 6.55 -5.92 -1.39
N GLU A 113 7.73 -6.54 -1.37
CA GLU A 113 8.60 -6.76 -2.52
C GLU A 113 8.54 -8.19 -3.04
N GLN A 114 8.97 -8.36 -4.30
CA GLN A 114 9.24 -9.66 -4.88
C GLN A 114 10.66 -10.10 -4.51
N MET A 115 10.76 -11.20 -3.77
CA MET A 115 12.04 -11.72 -3.28
C MET A 115 12.76 -12.58 -4.32
N GLU A 116 12.06 -12.98 -5.37
CA GLU A 116 12.58 -13.77 -6.48
C GLU A 116 11.92 -13.35 -7.79
N THR A 117 12.59 -13.57 -8.92
CA THR A 117 11.99 -13.33 -10.24
C THR A 117 11.02 -14.45 -10.62
N PRO A 118 10.09 -14.24 -11.57
CA PRO A 118 9.21 -15.30 -12.07
C PRO A 118 9.97 -16.52 -12.61
N GLU A 119 11.17 -16.32 -13.18
CA GLU A 119 12.05 -17.37 -13.69
C GLU A 119 12.64 -18.18 -12.53
N GLN A 120 13.10 -17.51 -11.48
CA GLN A 120 13.62 -18.14 -10.27
C GLN A 120 12.54 -18.94 -9.54
N ALA A 121 11.32 -18.41 -9.43
CA ALA A 121 10.19 -19.10 -8.83
C ALA A 121 9.85 -20.41 -9.57
N LYS A 122 9.84 -20.36 -10.91
CA LYS A 122 9.64 -21.54 -11.78
C LYS A 122 10.76 -22.57 -11.56
N ALA A 123 12.01 -22.12 -11.48
CA ALA A 123 13.17 -22.99 -11.28
C ALA A 123 13.21 -23.65 -9.90
N ARG A 124 12.73 -22.95 -8.85
CA ARG A 124 12.86 -23.39 -7.45
C ARG A 124 12.01 -24.62 -7.13
N ARG A 125 10.79 -24.72 -7.65
CA ARG A 125 9.84 -25.82 -7.34
C ARG A 125 8.75 -26.08 -8.41
N GLY A 126 8.91 -25.62 -9.65
CA GLY A 126 7.82 -25.62 -10.64
C GLY A 126 6.62 -24.74 -10.21
N SER A 127 6.81 -23.92 -9.16
CA SER A 127 5.78 -23.05 -8.61
C SER A 127 5.67 -21.80 -9.47
N LYS A 128 4.46 -21.46 -9.90
CA LYS A 128 4.19 -20.22 -10.65
C LYS A 128 4.11 -18.98 -9.74
N ILE A 129 4.26 -19.16 -8.43
CA ILE A 129 4.01 -18.11 -7.43
C ILE A 129 5.36 -17.57 -6.95
N VAL A 130 5.57 -16.28 -7.19
CA VAL A 130 6.72 -15.53 -6.70
C VAL A 130 6.60 -15.31 -5.19
N HIS A 131 7.65 -15.63 -4.45
CA HIS A 131 7.73 -15.31 -3.02
C HIS A 131 7.82 -13.79 -2.80
N ARG A 132 7.07 -13.32 -1.80
CA ARG A 132 6.95 -11.91 -1.46
C ARG A 132 6.97 -11.70 0.03
N GLU A 133 7.61 -10.62 0.44
CA GLU A 133 7.77 -10.26 1.84
C GLU A 133 7.67 -8.74 2.02
N VAL A 134 7.23 -8.31 3.20
CA VAL A 134 7.25 -6.89 3.57
C VAL A 134 8.66 -6.53 3.99
N VAL A 135 9.32 -5.70 3.19
CA VAL A 135 10.71 -5.28 3.42
C VAL A 135 10.80 -4.01 4.26
N ARG A 136 9.74 -3.20 4.26
CA ARG A 136 9.73 -1.90 4.94
C ARG A 136 8.31 -1.52 5.33
N VAL A 137 8.17 -1.01 6.55
CA VAL A 137 6.95 -0.37 7.03
C VAL A 137 7.28 1.08 7.34
N VAL A 138 6.50 1.99 6.76
CA VAL A 138 6.70 3.44 6.85
C VAL A 138 5.52 4.02 7.60
N THR A 139 5.80 4.82 8.63
CA THR A 139 4.79 5.46 9.47
C THR A 139 4.96 6.98 9.42
N PRO A 140 3.91 7.77 9.71
CA PRO A 140 3.99 9.24 9.80
C PRO A 140 5.05 9.79 10.77
N GLY A 141 5.49 8.98 11.74
CA GLY A 141 6.55 9.35 12.69
C GLY A 141 7.96 8.94 12.26
N VAL A 142 8.12 8.12 11.23
CA VAL A 142 9.41 7.74 10.67
C VAL A 142 9.70 8.72 9.53
N LEU A 143 10.54 9.73 9.80
CA LEU A 143 11.02 10.66 8.79
C LEU A 143 11.73 9.88 7.67
N LEU A 144 11.11 9.79 6.50
CA LEU A 144 11.76 9.41 5.25
C LEU A 144 12.27 10.68 4.57
N ASP A 145 13.31 11.29 5.12
CA ASP A 145 14.04 12.30 4.36
C ASP A 145 15.46 12.46 4.92
N GLU A 146 16.41 11.72 4.33
CA GLU A 146 17.80 12.21 4.27
C GLU A 146 17.96 13.27 3.17
N GLU A 147 16.95 13.51 2.32
CA GLU A 147 17.06 14.45 1.18
C GLU A 147 16.37 15.82 1.43
N HIS A 148 15.36 15.92 2.29
CA HIS A 148 14.61 17.16 2.53
C HIS A 148 14.15 17.36 3.98
N LEU A 149 15.07 17.25 4.95
CA LEU A 149 14.88 17.84 6.27
C LEU A 149 14.67 19.35 6.12
N ARG A 150 13.41 19.82 6.21
CA ARG A 150 13.12 21.22 6.49
C ARG A 150 13.73 21.54 7.86
N SER A 151 14.78 22.37 7.85
CA SER A 151 15.76 22.56 8.93
C SER A 151 15.25 23.15 10.26
N GLU A 152 13.95 23.23 10.56
CA GLU A 152 13.48 24.05 11.69
C GLU A 152 12.38 23.48 12.59
N GLU A 153 12.10 22.17 12.61
CA GLU A 153 11.17 21.62 13.62
C GLU A 153 11.68 20.33 14.30
N PRO A 154 11.80 20.30 15.65
CA PRO A 154 12.23 19.11 16.37
C PRO A 154 11.10 18.07 16.46
N ASN A 155 11.41 16.83 16.08
CA ASN A 155 10.54 15.67 16.23
C ASN A 155 11.02 14.82 17.41
N TYR A 156 10.21 14.70 18.46
CA TYR A 156 10.57 13.97 19.68
C TYR A 156 9.96 12.57 19.68
N LEU A 157 10.78 11.56 19.94
CA LEU A 157 10.36 10.20 20.30
C LEU A 157 10.58 10.00 21.80
N VAL A 158 9.58 9.47 22.50
CA VAL A 158 9.70 8.96 23.88
C VAL A 158 9.46 7.47 23.84
N ALA A 159 10.38 6.71 24.44
CA ALA A 159 10.26 5.29 24.74
C ALA A 159 9.89 5.10 26.22
#